data_AF-A0A2R8Z8W3-F1
#
_entry.id   AF-A0A2R8Z8W3-F1
#
_cell.length_a   1.000
_cell.length_b   1.000
_cell.length_c   1.000
_cell.angle_alpha   90.00
_cell.angle_beta   90.00
_cell.angle_gamma   90.00
#
_symmetry.space_group_name_H-M   'P 1'
#
loop_
_entity.id
_entity.type
_entity.pdbx_description
1 polymer ?
#
loop_
_entity_poly.entity_id
_entity_poly.type
_entity_poly.pdbx_seq_one_letter_code
_entity_poly.pdbx_strand_id
1 'polypeptide(L)'
;MAVLSAPGLRGFRILGLRSSVGPAVQARSVHQSVATDGPSSTQPALPKARAVAPKPSSRGEYVVAKLDDLVNWARRSSLWPMTFGLACCAVEMMHMAAPRYDMDRFGVVFRASPRQSDVMIVAGTLTNKMAPALRKVYDQMPEPRYVVSMGSCANGGGYYHYSYSVVRGCDRIVPVDIYIPD
;
A
#
# COMPACT_ATOMS: atom_id res chain seq x y z
N MET A 1 23.85 42.34 37.40
CA MET A 1 24.83 43.06 36.56
C MET A 1 24.67 42.53 35.14
N ALA A 2 23.94 43.21 34.25
CA ALA A 2 24.50 44.21 33.32
C ALA A 2 25.73 43.61 32.59
N VAL A 3 25.59 43.03 31.39
CA VAL A 3 25.53 43.69 30.06
C VAL A 3 26.69 44.67 29.88
N LEU A 4 27.58 44.39 28.91
CA LEU A 4 28.15 45.29 27.89
C LEU A 4 29.55 44.82 27.42
N SER A 5 29.69 44.46 26.13
CA SER A 5 30.60 45.17 25.21
C SER A 5 30.39 44.71 23.75
N ALA A 6 30.22 45.70 22.87
CA ALA A 6 29.89 45.68 21.44
C ALA A 6 31.16 45.45 20.55
N PRO A 7 31.28 45.82 19.24
CA PRO A 7 30.36 46.32 18.20
C PRO A 7 30.46 45.51 16.87
N GLY A 8 29.51 45.49 15.93
CA GLY A 8 29.11 46.58 15.02
C GLY A 8 29.90 46.54 13.69
N LEU A 9 29.28 46.09 12.59
CA LEU A 9 29.59 46.54 11.22
C LEU A 9 28.45 46.18 10.25
N ARG A 10 27.79 47.24 9.78
CA ARG A 10 26.77 47.26 8.73
C ARG A 10 27.44 47.17 7.36
N GLY A 11 26.80 46.51 6.38
CA GLY A 11 27.28 46.53 4.99
C GLY A 11 26.28 45.95 3.97
N PHE A 12 25.42 46.84 3.47
CA PHE A 12 24.77 46.87 2.15
C PHE A 12 24.99 45.72 1.12
N ARG A 13 23.89 45.14 0.61
CA ARG A 13 23.73 44.62 -0.77
C ARG A 13 22.23 44.74 -1.14
N ILE A 14 21.79 45.84 -1.77
CA ILE A 14 21.69 46.13 -3.21
C ILE A 14 20.82 45.13 -3.99
N LEU A 15 19.77 45.69 -4.59
CA LEU A 15 18.75 45.10 -5.47
C LEU A 15 19.31 44.28 -6.65
N GLY A 16 18.66 43.14 -6.90
CA GLY A 16 17.98 42.76 -8.16
C GLY A 16 18.77 42.62 -9.46
N LEU A 17 18.72 41.41 -10.06
CA LEU A 17 18.44 41.26 -11.50
C LEU A 17 17.90 39.85 -11.84
N ARG A 18 16.88 39.82 -12.68
CA ARG A 18 16.19 38.66 -13.26
C ARG A 18 17.02 37.96 -14.36
N SER A 19 16.83 36.66 -14.53
CA SER A 19 16.91 35.92 -15.81
C SER A 19 16.25 34.53 -15.61
N SER A 20 15.01 34.29 -16.07
CA SER A 20 14.67 33.49 -17.28
C SER A 20 15.57 32.25 -17.45
N VAL A 21 15.10 31.00 -17.38
CA VAL A 21 14.15 30.34 -18.30
C VAL A 21 13.65 29.05 -17.62
N GLY A 22 12.34 28.79 -17.64
CA GLY A 22 11.73 27.49 -17.33
C GLY A 22 10.37 27.45 -18.02
N PRO A 23 10.02 26.39 -18.78
CA PRO A 23 8.80 26.40 -19.57
C PRO A 23 7.59 26.24 -18.64
N ALA A 24 6.70 27.23 -18.69
CA ALA A 24 5.34 27.12 -18.20
C ALA A 24 4.49 26.39 -19.24
N VAL A 25 3.86 25.29 -18.87
CA VAL A 25 2.62 24.81 -19.51
C VAL A 25 1.56 24.65 -18.41
N GLN A 26 0.92 25.80 -18.20
CA GLN A 26 -0.45 26.09 -17.81
C GLN A 26 -1.40 24.92 -17.48
N ALA A 27 -1.98 25.01 -16.27
CA ALA A 27 -3.20 24.32 -15.87
C ALA A 27 -4.44 24.94 -16.55
N ARG A 28 -5.42 24.11 -16.96
CA ARG A 28 -6.85 24.32 -16.69
C ARG A 28 -7.72 23.10 -17.01
N SER A 29 -8.56 22.78 -16.02
CA SER A 29 -9.74 21.90 -16.01
C SER A 29 -10.62 21.97 -17.28
N VAL A 30 -11.26 20.85 -17.66
CA VAL A 30 -12.72 20.66 -17.84
C VAL A 30 -12.95 19.34 -18.63
N HIS A 31 -13.27 18.25 -17.93
CA HIS A 31 -14.43 17.42 -18.28
C HIS A 31 -14.78 16.47 -17.14
N GLN A 32 -15.78 16.90 -16.40
CA GLN A 32 -16.70 16.07 -15.65
C GLN A 32 -17.53 15.24 -16.65
N SER A 33 -17.72 13.95 -16.37
CA SER A 33 -18.95 13.26 -16.77
C SER A 33 -19.39 12.36 -15.61
N VAL A 34 -20.63 12.57 -15.21
CA VAL A 34 -21.34 11.93 -14.11
C VAL A 34 -22.49 11.12 -14.73
N ALA A 35 -22.64 9.88 -14.23
CA ALA A 35 -23.81 8.98 -14.29
C ALA A 35 -24.11 8.32 -15.66
N THR A 36 -24.51 7.05 -15.79
CA THR A 36 -25.38 6.16 -14.98
C THR A 36 -25.15 4.67 -15.33
N ASP A 37 -25.35 3.78 -14.34
CA ASP A 37 -25.88 2.39 -14.34
C ASP A 37 -25.24 1.25 -15.21
N GLY A 38 -24.92 0.12 -14.53
CA GLY A 38 -24.11 -1.02 -15.00
C GLY A 38 -24.81 -2.07 -15.89
N PRO A 39 -24.39 -3.37 -15.94
CA PRO A 39 -23.29 -4.05 -15.27
C PRO A 39 -22.25 -4.65 -16.26
N SER A 40 -20.97 -4.35 -16.08
CA SER A 40 -19.90 -5.32 -16.39
C SER A 40 -18.65 -4.89 -15.63
N SER A 41 -18.29 -5.66 -14.61
CA SER A 41 -17.02 -5.55 -13.92
C SER A 41 -15.92 -6.11 -14.82
N THR A 42 -15.61 -5.43 -15.92
CA THR A 42 -14.34 -5.63 -16.61
C THR A 42 -13.34 -4.72 -15.89
N GLN A 43 -12.79 -5.22 -14.79
CA GLN A 43 -11.57 -4.63 -14.23
C GLN A 43 -10.57 -4.58 -15.38
N PRO A 44 -10.01 -3.41 -15.76
CA PRO A 44 -8.95 -3.38 -16.74
C PRO A 44 -7.80 -4.21 -16.15
N ALA A 45 -7.57 -5.39 -16.74
CA ALA A 45 -6.49 -6.27 -16.37
C ALA A 45 -5.22 -5.43 -16.37
N LEU A 46 -4.63 -5.21 -15.19
CA LEU A 46 -3.29 -4.68 -15.08
C LEU A 46 -2.44 -5.55 -16.03
N PRO A 47 -1.81 -4.99 -17.08
CA PRO A 47 -1.00 -5.79 -17.97
C PRO A 47 0.00 -6.50 -17.07
N LYS A 48 0.03 -7.84 -17.14
CA LYS A 48 0.98 -8.69 -16.43
C LYS A 48 2.37 -8.35 -16.94
N ALA A 49 2.89 -7.22 -16.47
CA ALA A 49 4.24 -6.79 -16.66
C ALA A 49 5.08 -7.76 -15.83
N ARG A 50 5.39 -8.89 -16.47
CA ARG A 50 6.54 -9.69 -16.12
C ARG A 50 7.72 -8.72 -16.24
N ALA A 51 8.08 -8.07 -15.14
CA ALA A 51 9.22 -7.17 -15.09
C ALA A 51 10.42 -7.99 -15.57
N VAL A 52 10.84 -7.74 -16.80
CA VAL A 52 12.06 -8.31 -17.36
C VAL A 52 13.18 -7.63 -16.57
N ALA A 53 13.69 -8.32 -15.55
CA ALA A 53 14.82 -7.82 -14.77
C ALA A 53 15.95 -7.45 -15.74
N PRO A 54 16.58 -6.28 -15.57
CA PRO A 54 17.69 -5.86 -16.42
C PRO A 54 18.80 -6.91 -16.37
N LYS A 55 19.31 -7.29 -17.54
CA LYS A 55 20.39 -8.29 -17.64
C LYS A 55 21.65 -7.68 -16.99
N PRO A 56 22.24 -8.30 -15.95
CA PRO A 56 23.38 -7.72 -15.25
C PRO A 56 24.57 -7.61 -16.21
N SER A 57 25.16 -6.42 -16.29
CA SER A 57 26.26 -6.08 -17.21
C SER A 57 27.63 -6.25 -16.55
N SER A 58 27.68 -6.13 -15.22
CA SER A 58 28.90 -6.23 -14.41
C SER A 58 28.86 -7.42 -13.44
N ARG A 59 30.05 -7.91 -13.04
CA ARG A 59 30.20 -8.94 -11.99
C ARG A 59 29.62 -8.49 -10.65
N GLY A 60 29.75 -7.21 -10.30
CA GLY A 60 29.19 -6.67 -9.06
C GLY A 60 27.65 -6.70 -9.07
N GLU A 61 27.04 -6.30 -10.19
CA GLU A 61 25.58 -6.36 -10.40
C GLU A 61 25.07 -7.80 -10.34
N TYR A 62 25.83 -8.76 -10.88
CA TYR A 62 25.46 -10.17 -10.81
C TYR A 62 25.41 -10.70 -9.38
N VAL A 63 26.39 -10.35 -8.54
CA VAL A 63 26.41 -10.76 -7.14
C VAL A 63 25.26 -10.13 -6.37
N VAL A 64 25.01 -8.82 -6.54
CA VAL A 64 23.88 -8.14 -5.90
C VAL A 64 22.56 -8.74 -6.34
N ALA A 65 22.38 -9.01 -7.65
CA ALA A 65 21.17 -9.65 -8.15
C ALA A 65 20.94 -11.04 -7.53
N LYS A 66 21.99 -11.84 -7.31
CA LYS A 66 21.87 -13.16 -6.67
C LYS A 66 21.56 -13.05 -5.18
N LEU A 67 22.08 -12.03 -4.50
CA LEU A 67 21.72 -11.75 -3.11
C LEU A 67 20.27 -11.29 -3.00
N ASP A 68 19.80 -10.44 -3.91
CA ASP A 68 18.41 -10.02 -3.98
C ASP A 68 17.47 -11.19 -4.27
N ASP A 69 17.84 -12.07 -5.22
CA ASP A 69 17.11 -13.31 -5.51
C ASP A 69 16.95 -14.17 -4.25
N LEU A 70 18.02 -14.29 -3.44
CA LEU A 70 18.03 -15.08 -2.20
C LEU A 70 17.16 -14.45 -1.11
N VAL A 71 17.28 -13.13 -0.89
CA VAL A 71 16.49 -12.40 0.11
C VAL A 71 15.00 -12.42 -0.26
N ASN A 72 14.66 -12.24 -1.53
CA ASN A 72 13.29 -12.31 -2.01
C ASN A 72 12.74 -13.73 -1.94
N TRP A 73 13.58 -14.75 -2.17
CA TRP A 73 13.20 -16.14 -1.95
C TRP A 73 12.90 -16.42 -0.48
N ALA A 74 13.70 -15.92 0.46
CA ALA A 74 13.45 -16.08 1.89
C ALA A 74 12.15 -15.38 2.32
N ARG A 75 11.92 -14.14 1.87
CA ARG A 75 10.69 -13.40 2.21
C ARG A 75 9.43 -14.05 1.65
N ARG A 76 9.47 -14.57 0.42
CA ARG A 76 8.31 -15.20 -0.21
C ARG A 76 8.03 -16.62 0.33
N SER A 77 9.03 -17.29 0.90
CA SER A 77 8.88 -18.66 1.41
C SER A 77 8.40 -18.74 2.86
N SER A 78 8.41 -17.62 3.59
CA SER A 78 7.93 -17.53 4.97
C SER A 78 7.08 -16.29 5.20
N LEU A 79 5.92 -16.21 4.56
CA LEU A 79 5.01 -15.07 4.77
C LEU A 79 4.15 -15.32 5.99
N TRP A 80 4.19 -14.45 6.99
CA TRP A 80 3.32 -14.59 8.17
C TRP A 80 2.18 -13.57 8.12
N PRO A 81 1.02 -13.94 7.54
CA PRO A 81 -0.12 -13.07 7.49
C PRO A 81 -0.79 -12.95 8.85
N MET A 82 -1.17 -11.72 9.17
CA MET A 82 -2.21 -11.42 10.10
C MET A 82 -3.53 -11.19 9.37
N THR A 83 -4.59 -11.79 9.89
CA THR A 83 -5.90 -11.80 9.23
C THR A 83 -6.87 -10.86 9.90
N PHE A 84 -7.34 -9.86 9.16
CA PHE A 84 -8.48 -9.06 9.55
C PHE A 84 -9.76 -9.66 8.96
N GLY A 85 -10.26 -10.70 9.62
CA GLY A 85 -11.54 -11.32 9.27
C GLY A 85 -12.73 -10.47 9.74
N LEU A 86 -13.21 -9.56 8.88
CA LEU A 86 -14.28 -8.61 9.21
C LEU A 86 -15.67 -9.08 8.76
N ALA A 87 -15.74 -9.86 7.68
CA ALA A 87 -17.01 -10.31 7.08
C ALA A 87 -16.86 -11.69 6.40
N CYS A 88 -17.67 -11.95 5.38
CA CYS A 88 -17.75 -13.24 4.68
C CYS A 88 -16.43 -13.73 4.08
N CYS A 89 -15.57 -12.84 3.57
CA CYS A 89 -14.25 -13.22 3.03
C CYS A 89 -13.34 -13.86 4.10
N ALA A 90 -13.62 -13.66 5.40
CA ALA A 90 -12.93 -14.36 6.47
C ALA A 90 -13.16 -15.87 6.43
N VAL A 91 -14.35 -16.32 6.03
CA VAL A 91 -14.68 -17.75 5.92
C VAL A 91 -13.95 -18.38 4.74
N GLU A 92 -13.84 -17.66 3.62
CA GLU A 92 -13.04 -18.09 2.47
C GLU A 92 -11.56 -18.19 2.81
N MET A 93 -11.06 -17.24 3.60
CA MET A 93 -9.71 -17.31 4.15
C MET A 93 -9.52 -18.49 5.10
N MET A 94 -10.51 -18.84 5.92
CA MET A 94 -10.46 -20.06 6.74
C MET A 94 -10.42 -21.31 5.85
N HIS A 95 -11.15 -21.31 4.72
CA HIS A 95 -11.07 -22.39 3.73
C HIS A 95 -9.71 -22.42 3.01
N MET A 96 -9.01 -21.29 2.87
CA MET A 96 -7.63 -21.26 2.37
C MET A 96 -6.65 -21.94 3.34
N ALA A 97 -6.91 -21.88 4.65
CA ALA A 97 -6.17 -22.65 5.66
C ALA A 97 -6.69 -24.08 5.89
N ALA A 98 -7.85 -24.44 5.33
CA ALA A 98 -8.40 -25.78 5.44
C ALA A 98 -7.54 -26.78 4.63
N PRO A 99 -7.58 -28.09 4.96
CA PRO A 99 -6.67 -29.10 4.38
C PRO A 99 -6.74 -29.24 2.85
N ARG A 100 -7.80 -28.72 2.21
CA ARG A 100 -7.89 -28.73 0.74
C ARG A 100 -6.91 -27.77 0.07
N TYR A 101 -6.72 -26.58 0.64
CA TYR A 101 -5.86 -25.53 0.06
C TYR A 101 -4.63 -25.21 0.90
N ASP A 102 -4.55 -25.77 2.12
CA ASP A 102 -3.43 -25.79 3.06
C ASP A 102 -2.30 -24.79 2.75
N MET A 103 -2.51 -23.56 3.19
CA MET A 103 -1.54 -22.49 3.04
C MET A 103 -0.23 -22.71 3.83
N ASP A 104 -0.23 -23.58 4.85
CA ASP A 104 0.96 -23.89 5.64
C ASP A 104 2.03 -24.57 4.78
N ARG A 105 1.63 -25.32 3.75
CA ARG A 105 2.54 -25.91 2.76
C ARG A 105 3.41 -24.88 2.03
N PHE A 106 2.92 -23.65 1.89
CA PHE A 106 3.65 -22.56 1.25
C PHE A 106 4.46 -21.73 2.26
N GLY A 107 4.57 -22.19 3.51
CA GLY A 107 5.25 -21.48 4.60
C GLY A 107 4.43 -20.30 5.14
N VAL A 108 3.11 -20.32 4.92
CA VAL A 108 2.21 -19.24 5.30
C VAL A 108 1.45 -19.59 6.56
N VAL A 109 1.81 -18.94 7.67
CA VAL A 109 1.25 -19.22 9.01
C VAL A 109 0.48 -18.01 9.52
N PHE A 110 -0.76 -18.24 9.94
CA PHE A 110 -1.55 -17.17 10.55
C PHE A 110 -1.03 -16.79 11.93
N ARG A 111 -0.69 -15.51 12.09
CA ARG A 111 -0.25 -14.93 13.36
C ARG A 111 -1.25 -13.90 13.87
N ALA A 112 -1.71 -14.08 15.11
CA ALA A 112 -2.65 -13.16 15.73
C ALA A 112 -2.01 -11.81 16.12
N SER A 113 -0.70 -11.81 16.41
CA SER A 113 0.02 -10.61 16.83
C SER A 113 0.54 -9.83 15.61
N PRO A 114 0.18 -8.54 15.46
CA PRO A 114 0.63 -7.73 14.32
C PRO A 114 2.13 -7.40 14.36
N ARG A 115 2.75 -7.49 15.53
CA ARG A 115 4.18 -7.18 15.74
C ARG A 115 5.13 -8.22 15.15
N GLN A 116 4.61 -9.38 14.76
CA GLN A 116 5.37 -10.49 14.20
C GLN A 116 4.92 -10.83 12.77
N SER A 117 3.91 -10.14 12.24
CA SER A 117 3.34 -10.44 10.92
C SER A 117 3.93 -9.55 9.85
N ASP A 118 4.18 -10.13 8.68
CA ASP A 118 4.72 -9.44 7.52
C ASP A 118 3.61 -9.02 6.54
N VAL A 119 2.46 -9.71 6.56
CA VAL A 119 1.34 -9.44 5.65
C VAL A 119 0.08 -9.14 6.45
N MET A 120 -0.67 -8.13 6.05
CA MET A 120 -1.99 -7.83 6.60
C MET A 120 -3.04 -8.14 5.54
N ILE A 121 -3.89 -9.15 5.78
CA ILE A 121 -4.98 -9.48 4.88
C ILE A 121 -6.27 -8.86 5.42
N VAL A 122 -6.80 -7.87 4.70
CA VAL A 122 -8.08 -7.22 5.01
C VAL A 122 -9.18 -8.00 4.31
N ALA A 123 -9.85 -8.89 5.04
CA ALA A 123 -10.87 -9.79 4.51
C ALA A 123 -12.26 -9.38 4.96
N GLY A 124 -12.92 -8.59 4.11
CA GLY A 124 -14.31 -8.18 4.27
C GLY A 124 -14.51 -6.66 4.39
N THR A 125 -15.72 -6.28 4.78
CA THR A 125 -16.17 -4.89 4.75
C THR A 125 -15.53 -4.05 5.86
N LEU A 126 -14.91 -2.94 5.47
CA LEU A 126 -14.32 -2.00 6.41
C LEU A 126 -15.33 -0.92 6.81
N THR A 127 -15.73 -0.92 8.09
CA THR A 127 -16.65 0.09 8.61
C THR A 127 -15.91 1.34 9.11
N ASN A 128 -16.59 2.50 9.10
CA ASN A 128 -16.05 3.78 9.59
C ASN A 128 -15.56 3.68 11.04
N LYS A 129 -16.23 2.86 11.87
CA LYS A 129 -15.85 2.62 13.26
C LYS A 129 -14.58 1.77 13.38
N MET A 130 -14.35 0.85 12.43
CA MET A 130 -13.19 -0.05 12.43
C MET A 130 -11.95 0.58 11.78
N ALA A 131 -12.12 1.58 10.91
CA ALA A 131 -11.03 2.29 10.24
C ALA A 131 -9.86 2.72 11.16
N PRO A 132 -10.08 3.37 12.32
CA PRO A 132 -8.97 3.76 13.20
C PRO A 132 -8.26 2.55 13.84
N ALA A 133 -8.98 1.46 14.10
CA ALA A 133 -8.39 0.25 14.65
C ALA A 133 -7.50 -0.46 13.62
N LEU A 134 -7.94 -0.52 12.36
CA LEU A 134 -7.13 -1.05 11.26
C LEU A 134 -5.82 -0.25 11.12
N ARG A 135 -5.92 1.08 11.11
CA ARG A 135 -4.73 1.94 10.99
C ARG A 135 -3.75 1.72 12.13
N LYS A 136 -4.24 1.65 13.37
CA LYS A 136 -3.42 1.40 14.55
C LYS A 136 -2.66 0.09 14.48
N VAL A 137 -3.28 -0.94 13.91
CA VAL A 137 -2.64 -2.25 13.81
C VAL A 137 -1.62 -2.27 12.67
N TYR A 138 -1.93 -1.65 11.53
CA TYR A 138 -0.98 -1.47 10.44
C TYR A 138 0.28 -0.72 10.90
N ASP A 139 0.12 0.33 11.69
CA ASP A 139 1.23 1.11 12.24
C ASP A 139 2.08 0.34 13.27
N GLN A 140 1.59 -0.79 13.80
CA GLN A 140 2.34 -1.65 14.73
C GLN A 140 3.14 -2.76 14.03
N MET A 141 2.98 -2.93 12.72
CA MET A 141 3.70 -3.95 11.96
C MET A 141 5.13 -3.50 11.64
N PRO A 142 6.13 -4.40 11.75
CA PRO A 142 7.50 -4.11 11.35
C PRO A 142 7.61 -3.92 9.82
N GLU A 143 8.65 -3.23 9.35
CA GLU A 143 9.05 -3.28 7.94
C GLU A 143 9.89 -4.53 7.69
N PRO A 144 9.71 -5.29 6.60
CA PRO A 144 8.84 -5.09 5.42
C PRO A 144 7.41 -5.60 5.63
N ARG A 145 6.42 -4.73 5.41
CA ARG A 145 4.98 -5.06 5.54
C ARG A 145 4.28 -4.98 4.19
N TYR A 146 3.33 -5.89 3.98
CA TYR A 146 2.48 -5.93 2.80
C TYR A 146 1.00 -5.93 3.19
N VAL A 147 0.14 -5.38 2.33
CA VAL A 147 -1.31 -5.35 2.54
C VAL A 147 -2.02 -6.00 1.37
N VAL A 148 -2.82 -7.01 1.67
CA VAL A 148 -3.68 -7.69 0.71
C VAL A 148 -5.13 -7.31 1.01
N SER A 149 -5.79 -6.71 0.05
CA SER A 149 -7.23 -6.43 0.12
C SER A 149 -8.00 -7.60 -0.47
N MET A 150 -8.81 -8.27 0.35
CA MET A 150 -9.58 -9.44 -0.03
C MET A 150 -11.07 -9.14 -0.01
N GLY A 151 -11.70 -9.31 -1.17
CA GLY A 151 -13.13 -9.10 -1.37
C GLY A 151 -13.46 -7.75 -1.98
N SER A 152 -14.57 -7.70 -2.74
CA SER A 152 -15.07 -6.47 -3.37
C SER A 152 -15.30 -5.33 -2.36
N CYS A 153 -15.70 -5.67 -1.14
CA CYS A 153 -15.92 -4.70 -0.06
C CYS A 153 -14.64 -4.04 0.43
N ALA A 154 -13.54 -4.78 0.55
CA ALA A 154 -12.24 -4.23 0.96
C ALA A 154 -11.60 -3.43 -0.17
N ASN A 155 -11.77 -3.86 -1.42
CA ASN A 155 -11.13 -3.23 -2.58
C ASN A 155 -11.70 -1.83 -2.85
N GLY A 156 -13.03 -1.68 -2.79
CA GLY A 156 -13.68 -0.44 -3.19
C GLY A 156 -14.99 -0.14 -2.48
N GLY A 157 -15.31 -0.80 -1.37
CA GLY A 157 -16.61 -0.71 -0.69
C GLY A 157 -17.64 -1.71 -1.21
N GLY A 158 -17.43 -2.29 -2.40
CA GLY A 158 -18.19 -3.41 -2.95
C GLY A 158 -19.69 -3.17 -2.94
N TYR A 159 -20.44 -4.18 -2.51
CA TYR A 159 -21.90 -4.11 -2.39
C TYR A 159 -22.37 -2.95 -1.49
N TYR A 160 -21.59 -2.59 -0.48
CA TYR A 160 -21.93 -1.55 0.49
C TYR A 160 -21.34 -0.17 0.16
N HIS A 161 -20.93 0.08 -1.09
CA HIS A 161 -20.27 1.32 -1.51
C HIS A 161 -21.09 2.59 -1.24
N TYR A 162 -22.42 2.49 -1.30
CA TYR A 162 -23.35 3.60 -1.07
C TYR A 162 -23.88 3.66 0.38
N SER A 163 -23.43 2.77 1.27
CA SER A 163 -23.84 2.79 2.67
C SER A 163 -23.13 3.91 3.45
N TYR A 164 -23.76 4.38 4.53
CA TYR A 164 -23.24 5.46 5.37
C TYR A 164 -22.14 5.02 6.34
N SER A 165 -22.08 3.72 6.65
CA SER A 165 -21.24 3.15 7.71
C SER A 165 -19.98 2.46 7.21
N VAL A 166 -19.80 2.34 5.88
CA VAL A 166 -18.70 1.63 5.24
C VAL A 166 -17.75 2.59 4.55
N VAL A 167 -16.45 2.32 4.66
CA VAL A 167 -15.42 3.03 3.92
C VAL A 167 -15.35 2.47 2.50
N ARG A 168 -15.26 3.36 1.52
CA ARG A 168 -15.15 3.03 0.10
C ARG A 168 -13.73 2.55 -0.26
N GLY A 169 -13.37 1.39 0.26
CA GLY A 169 -12.08 0.72 0.09
C GLY A 169 -11.11 0.91 1.26
N CYS A 170 -10.34 -0.13 1.58
CA CYS A 170 -9.29 -0.07 2.60
C CYS A 170 -8.09 0.79 2.19
N ASP A 171 -7.93 1.03 0.88
CA ASP A 171 -6.90 1.90 0.28
C ASP A 171 -6.91 3.34 0.82
N ARG A 172 -8.08 3.80 1.32
CA ARG A 172 -8.19 5.11 1.96
C ARG A 172 -7.51 5.19 3.33
N ILE A 173 -7.26 4.06 3.97
CA ILE A 173 -6.76 3.97 5.36
C ILE A 173 -5.31 3.44 5.38
N VAL A 174 -5.05 2.42 4.56
CA VAL A 174 -3.75 1.75 4.45
C VAL A 174 -3.39 1.58 2.98
N PRO A 175 -2.11 1.70 2.60
CA PRO A 175 -1.70 1.44 1.23
C PRO A 175 -1.89 -0.06 0.94
N VAL A 176 -2.55 -0.39 -0.17
CA VAL A 176 -2.80 -1.78 -0.59
C VAL A 176 -1.81 -2.17 -1.68
N ASP A 177 -1.18 -3.34 -1.53
CA ASP A 177 -0.25 -3.88 -2.54
C ASP A 177 -0.97 -4.77 -3.56
N ILE A 178 -1.88 -5.62 -3.09
CA ILE A 178 -2.57 -6.60 -3.92
C ILE A 178 -4.06 -6.56 -3.64
N TYR A 179 -4.85 -6.49 -4.71
CA TYR A 179 -6.30 -6.60 -4.67
C TYR A 179 -6.73 -7.97 -5.17
N ILE A 180 -7.48 -8.70 -4.35
CA ILE A 180 -8.11 -9.98 -4.72
C ILE A 180 -9.57 -9.67 -5.05
N PRO A 181 -9.99 -9.83 -6.32
CA PRO A 181 -11.39 -9.71 -6.70
C PRO A 181 -12.19 -10.92 -6.18
N ASP A 182 -13.46 -10.67 -5.90
CA ASP A 182 -14.47 -11.61 -5.40
C ASP A 182 -15.80 -11.28 -6.09
#